data_AF-A0A7S2S498-F1
#
_entry.id   AF-A0A7S2S498-F1
#
_cell.length_a   1.000
_cell.length_b   1.000
_cell.length_c   1.000
_cell.angle_alpha   90.00
_cell.angle_beta   90.00
_cell.angle_gamma   90.00
#
_symmetry.space_group_name_H-M   'P 1'
#
loop_
_entity.id
_entity.type
_entity.pdbx_description
1 polymer ?
#
loop_
_entity_poly.entity_id
_entity_poly.type
_entity_poly.pdbx_seq_one_letter_code
_entity_poly.pdbx_strand_id
1 'polypeptide(L)'
;GFTAKDKEGRAYTFDTGPSFFSGLNPDLPPKLSNPLRSVLDAIGEPLPCIPYTTFGLSFPEGDFLHTSDFTNLLEQVSTLPNKNTNQQQEELASWENLMDLMQPLADTVEAMPTAALRTDVGVALTTAPFLPKLLQSSGGNPLNNLQLTKPFQSLLNRAGIQKQSFTQRWLDVLCFCLSGLPASGTITAEMAMMMGEFYEPNAIMDCPIGGAKAIVDALVKGIEKHGGKVFVNTPVQQIQVQDGKATGVIYKSKKKRKTNDNNNNDNK
;
A
#
# COMPACT_ATOMS: atom_id res chain seq x y z
N GLY A 1 15.29 0.73 2.90
CA GLY A 1 15.91 2.06 3.03
C GLY A 1 17.37 2.10 2.59
N PHE A 2 17.97 3.28 2.64
CA PHE A 2 19.41 3.51 2.40
C PHE A 2 19.94 4.54 3.40
N THR A 3 21.25 4.51 3.68
CA THR A 3 21.89 5.52 4.52
C THR A 3 22.73 6.44 3.65
N ALA A 4 22.51 7.75 3.75
CA ALA A 4 23.36 8.77 3.15
C ALA A 4 24.09 9.53 4.25
N LYS A 5 25.27 10.09 3.93
CA LYS A 5 25.99 10.98 4.83
C LYS A 5 26.06 12.37 4.23
N ASP A 6 25.94 13.40 5.05
CA ASP A 6 26.19 14.77 4.60
C ASP A 6 27.69 15.09 4.54
N LYS A 7 28.01 16.34 4.18
CA LYS A 7 29.40 16.84 4.08
C LYS A 7 30.14 16.86 5.43
N GLU A 8 29.41 16.87 6.54
CA GLU A 8 29.94 16.85 7.91
C GLU A 8 30.08 15.41 8.45
N GLY A 9 29.68 14.40 7.66
CA GLY A 9 29.74 12.99 8.02
C GLY A 9 28.55 12.49 8.84
N ARG A 10 27.53 13.33 9.09
CA ARG A 10 26.31 12.92 9.78
C ARG A 10 25.54 11.94 8.91
N ALA A 11 25.15 10.80 9.47
CA ALA A 11 24.44 9.75 8.76
C ALA A 11 22.92 9.93 8.91
N TYR A 12 22.22 9.84 7.77
CA TYR A 12 20.77 9.91 7.65
C TYR A 12 20.28 8.61 7.03
N THR A 13 19.31 7.95 7.69
CA THR A 13 18.69 6.74 7.18
C THR A 13 17.35 7.07 6.58
N PHE A 14 17.22 6.77 5.30
CA PHE A 14 16.01 6.98 4.51
C PHE A 14 15.27 5.66 4.35
N ASP A 15 13.95 5.72 4.37
CA ASP A 15 13.13 4.57 4.05
C ASP A 15 13.03 4.34 2.53
N THR A 16 12.54 3.18 2.12
CA THR A 16 12.24 2.86 0.73
C THR A 16 10.85 3.38 0.35
N GLY A 17 10.75 4.67 0.01
CA GLY A 17 9.55 5.29 -0.57
C GLY A 17 8.49 5.77 0.42
N PRO A 18 7.46 6.51 -0.06
CA PRO A 18 6.34 6.93 0.78
C PRO A 18 5.56 5.68 1.21
N SER A 19 5.77 5.25 2.44
CA SER A 19 5.11 4.06 2.97
C SER A 19 3.90 4.52 3.77
N PHE A 20 2.73 4.50 3.13
CA PHE A 20 1.45 4.70 3.80
C PHE A 20 1.02 3.38 4.43
N PHE A 21 1.27 3.22 5.73
CA PHE A 21 0.73 2.09 6.48
C PHE A 21 -0.55 2.54 7.18
N SER A 22 -1.62 1.76 7.04
CA SER A 22 -2.89 1.98 7.73
C SER A 22 -3.20 0.75 8.59
N GLY A 23 -3.59 0.96 9.85
CA GLY A 23 -3.97 -0.13 10.77
C GLY A 23 -2.80 -1.02 11.23
N LEU A 24 -1.57 -0.51 11.18
CA LEU A 24 -0.37 -1.24 11.65
C LEU A 24 -0.14 -1.02 13.15
N ASN A 25 -0.53 0.13 13.69
CA ASN A 25 -0.20 0.53 15.06
C ASN A 25 -0.84 -0.37 16.15
N PRO A 26 -0.03 -1.04 17.00
CA PRO A 26 -0.50 -1.97 18.02
C PRO A 26 -1.45 -1.37 19.05
N ASP A 27 -1.35 -0.06 19.28
CA ASP A 27 -2.13 0.67 20.27
C ASP A 27 -3.53 1.05 19.74
N LEU A 28 -3.80 0.80 18.46
CA LEU A 28 -5.11 1.02 17.82
C LEU A 28 -5.79 -0.31 17.47
N PRO A 29 -7.14 -0.33 17.38
CA PRO A 29 -7.87 -1.50 16.91
C PRO A 29 -7.39 -1.97 15.53
N PRO A 30 -7.20 -3.29 15.32
CA PRO A 30 -6.76 -3.79 14.03
C PRO A 30 -7.84 -3.56 12.96
N LYS A 31 -7.42 -3.11 11.78
CA LYS A 31 -8.28 -3.05 10.60
C LYS A 31 -8.26 -4.40 9.87
N LEU A 32 -9.43 -4.90 9.47
CA LEU A 32 -9.55 -6.17 8.71
C LEU A 32 -8.81 -6.13 7.36
N SER A 33 -8.67 -4.94 6.80
CA SER A 33 -7.99 -4.68 5.55
C SER A 33 -6.46 -4.74 5.64
N ASN A 34 -5.88 -4.79 6.85
CA ASN A 34 -4.43 -4.95 7.04
C ASN A 34 -4.08 -6.38 7.52
N PRO A 35 -3.89 -7.34 6.60
CA PRO A 35 -3.50 -8.70 6.96
C PRO A 35 -2.09 -8.78 7.56
N LEU A 36 -1.20 -7.84 7.24
CA LEU A 36 0.15 -7.81 7.81
C LEU A 36 0.09 -7.61 9.32
N ARG A 37 -0.81 -6.76 9.82
CA ARG A 37 -1.02 -6.58 11.26
C ARG A 37 -1.41 -7.90 11.94
N SER A 38 -2.35 -8.64 11.33
CA SER A 38 -2.77 -9.96 11.83
C SER A 38 -1.59 -10.94 11.93
N VAL A 39 -0.69 -10.93 10.93
CA VAL A 39 0.50 -11.79 10.93
C VAL A 39 1.47 -11.40 12.05
N LEU A 40 1.75 -10.11 12.21
CA LEU A 40 2.66 -9.60 13.25
C LEU A 40 2.16 -9.92 14.66
N ASP A 41 0.86 -9.77 14.90
CA ASP A 41 0.23 -10.13 16.17
C ASP A 41 0.32 -11.65 16.41
N ALA A 42 0.06 -12.47 15.39
CA ALA A 42 0.11 -13.94 15.49
C ALA A 42 1.52 -14.48 15.80
N ILE A 43 2.58 -13.86 15.27
CA ILE A 43 3.97 -14.25 15.59
C ILE A 43 4.49 -13.62 16.89
N GLY A 44 3.70 -12.72 17.49
CA GLY A 44 4.05 -11.98 18.71
C GLY A 44 5.19 -10.99 18.50
N GLU A 45 5.20 -10.30 17.36
CA GLU A 45 6.18 -9.26 17.00
C GLU A 45 5.46 -7.97 16.57
N PRO A 46 4.64 -7.34 17.44
CA PRO A 46 3.99 -6.06 17.14
C PRO A 46 5.03 -4.95 16.96
N LEU A 47 4.71 -3.95 16.14
CA LEU A 47 5.63 -2.87 15.78
C LEU A 47 5.20 -1.54 16.38
N PRO A 48 6.03 -0.87 17.21
CA PRO A 48 5.69 0.45 17.68
C PRO A 48 5.59 1.42 16.48
N CYS A 49 4.50 2.18 16.43
CA CYS A 49 4.20 3.11 15.34
C CYS A 49 3.95 4.51 15.89
N ILE A 50 4.35 5.52 15.12
CA ILE A 50 3.98 6.91 15.35
C ILE A 50 2.82 7.23 14.42
N PRO A 51 1.64 7.58 14.95
CA PRO A 51 0.50 7.95 14.12
C PRO A 51 0.71 9.35 13.52
N TYR A 52 0.22 9.55 12.30
CA TYR A 52 0.14 10.86 11.66
C TYR A 52 -1.17 11.00 10.89
N THR A 53 -1.73 12.21 10.89
CA THR A 53 -3.01 12.54 10.24
C THR A 53 -2.86 13.47 9.04
N THR A 54 -1.63 13.93 8.79
CA THR A 54 -1.32 14.90 7.74
C THR A 54 -0.01 14.56 7.06
N PHE A 55 0.13 14.87 5.79
CA PHE A 55 1.41 14.81 5.10
C PHE A 55 1.53 15.93 4.06
N GLY A 56 2.77 16.34 3.81
CA GLY A 56 3.08 17.41 2.86
C GLY A 56 3.05 16.93 1.41
N LEU A 57 2.55 17.78 0.54
CA LEU A 57 2.51 17.61 -0.90
C LEU A 57 3.26 18.76 -1.55
N SER A 58 4.21 18.46 -2.44
CA SER A 58 4.93 19.48 -3.19
C SER A 58 4.61 19.33 -4.68
N PHE A 59 3.93 20.33 -5.23
CA PHE A 59 3.52 20.40 -6.62
C PHE A 59 4.12 21.65 -7.29
N PRO A 60 4.20 21.70 -8.63
CA PRO A 60 4.58 22.91 -9.36
C PRO A 60 3.75 24.16 -8.97
N GLU A 61 2.49 23.95 -8.60
CA GLU A 61 1.56 24.98 -8.18
C GLU A 61 1.78 25.49 -6.74
N GLY A 62 2.50 24.74 -5.90
CA GLY A 62 2.76 25.10 -4.51
C GLY A 62 2.94 23.89 -3.59
N ASP A 63 3.21 24.20 -2.32
CA ASP A 63 3.24 23.21 -1.24
C ASP A 63 1.90 23.19 -0.51
N PHE A 64 1.37 21.99 -0.27
CA PHE A 64 0.07 21.78 0.37
C PHE A 64 0.18 20.80 1.53
N LEU A 65 -0.73 20.92 2.49
CA LEU A 65 -0.90 19.94 3.55
C LEU A 65 -2.15 19.10 3.25
N HIS A 66 -1.96 17.80 3.01
CA HIS A 66 -3.05 16.85 2.84
C HIS A 66 -3.50 16.30 4.19
N THR A 67 -4.80 16.08 4.33
CA THR A 67 -5.46 15.45 5.47
C THR A 67 -6.49 14.43 4.95
N SER A 68 -7.03 13.59 5.83
CA SER A 68 -8.14 12.68 5.47
C SER A 68 -9.38 13.42 4.94
N ASP A 69 -9.50 14.73 5.19
CA ASP A 69 -10.47 15.59 4.55
C ASP A 69 -9.85 16.29 3.33
N PHE A 70 -10.22 15.81 2.13
CA PHE A 70 -9.73 16.36 0.87
C PHE A 70 -10.29 17.75 0.57
N THR A 71 -11.42 18.14 1.18
CA THR A 71 -11.99 19.48 0.94
C THR A 71 -11.04 20.57 1.42
N ASN A 72 -10.34 20.35 2.54
CA ASN A 72 -9.26 21.22 3.02
C ASN A 72 -8.14 21.40 1.99
N LEU A 73 -7.82 20.37 1.20
CA LEU A 73 -6.80 20.49 0.15
C LEU A 73 -7.33 21.30 -1.04
N LEU A 74 -8.57 21.05 -1.45
CA LEU A 74 -9.21 21.83 -2.52
C LEU A 74 -9.37 23.30 -2.15
N GLU A 75 -9.67 23.60 -0.89
CA GLU A 75 -9.66 24.96 -0.36
C GLU A 75 -8.27 25.60 -0.45
N GLN A 76 -7.19 24.91 -0.05
CA GLN A 76 -5.83 25.42 -0.20
C GLN A 76 -5.51 25.74 -1.68
N VAL A 77 -5.87 24.84 -2.60
CA VAL A 77 -5.66 25.03 -4.05
C VAL A 77 -6.47 26.21 -4.59
N SER A 78 -7.64 26.50 -4.02
CA SER A 78 -8.46 27.63 -4.45
C SER A 78 -7.84 29.00 -4.15
N THR A 79 -6.92 29.07 -3.19
CA THR A 79 -6.22 30.32 -2.82
C THR A 79 -5.12 30.70 -3.80
N LEU A 80 -4.79 29.82 -4.75
CA LEU A 80 -3.74 30.08 -5.74
C LEU A 80 -4.13 31.15 -6.75
N PRO A 81 -3.18 31.98 -7.21
CA PRO A 81 -3.43 32.97 -8.25
C PRO A 81 -3.89 32.27 -9.54
N ASN A 82 -4.98 32.78 -10.15
CA ASN A 82 -5.64 32.31 -11.38
C ASN A 82 -6.69 31.20 -11.27
N LYS A 83 -7.15 30.82 -10.07
CA LYS A 83 -8.37 30.01 -9.91
C LYS A 83 -9.61 30.91 -9.82
N ASN A 84 -10.66 30.57 -10.57
CA ASN A 84 -11.96 31.24 -10.43
C ASN A 84 -12.87 30.46 -9.45
N THR A 85 -13.75 31.17 -8.74
CA THR A 85 -14.63 30.59 -7.70
C THR A 85 -15.54 29.48 -8.25
N ASN A 86 -15.94 29.56 -9.52
CA ASN A 86 -16.81 28.57 -10.14
C ASN A 86 -16.09 27.21 -10.32
N GLN A 87 -14.82 27.22 -10.74
CA GLN A 87 -13.99 26.02 -10.89
C GLN A 87 -13.77 25.30 -9.55
N GLN A 88 -13.67 26.05 -8.44
CA GLN A 88 -13.58 25.45 -7.12
C GLN A 88 -14.86 24.69 -6.75
N GLN A 89 -16.02 25.32 -6.95
CA GLN A 89 -17.31 24.69 -6.66
C GLN A 89 -17.54 23.44 -7.51
N GLU A 90 -17.14 23.48 -8.79
CA GLU A 90 -17.17 22.32 -9.68
C GLU A 90 -16.24 21.19 -9.21
N GLU A 91 -15.01 21.51 -8.78
CA GLU A 91 -14.07 20.50 -8.27
C GLU A 91 -14.54 19.87 -6.95
N LEU A 92 -15.12 20.65 -6.04
CA LEU A 92 -15.73 20.15 -4.79
C LEU A 92 -16.93 19.25 -5.08
N ALA A 93 -17.87 19.70 -5.91
CA ALA A 93 -19.04 18.90 -6.27
C ALA A 93 -18.67 17.59 -6.99
N SER A 94 -17.66 17.63 -7.86
CA SER A 94 -17.16 16.43 -8.54
C SER A 94 -16.44 15.47 -7.59
N TRP A 95 -15.77 16.00 -6.56
CA TRP A 95 -15.15 15.21 -5.51
C TRP A 95 -16.19 14.52 -4.62
N GLU A 96 -17.21 15.26 -4.17
CA GLU A 96 -18.33 14.70 -3.38
C GLU A 96 -19.01 13.56 -4.15
N ASN A 97 -19.32 13.79 -5.44
CA ASN A 97 -19.89 12.77 -6.31
C ASN A 97 -18.96 11.56 -6.49
N LEU A 98 -17.64 11.76 -6.55
CA LEU A 98 -16.69 10.66 -6.60
C LEU A 98 -16.75 9.82 -5.31
N MET A 99 -16.79 10.46 -4.14
CA MET A 99 -16.88 9.75 -2.86
C MET A 99 -18.19 8.96 -2.73
N ASP A 100 -19.31 9.53 -3.16
CA ASP A 100 -20.62 8.84 -3.21
C ASP A 100 -20.59 7.60 -4.12
N LEU A 101 -19.95 7.72 -5.29
CA LEU A 101 -19.77 6.61 -6.22
C LEU A 101 -18.82 5.53 -5.69
N MET A 102 -17.85 5.92 -4.86
CA MET A 102 -16.83 5.04 -4.31
C MET A 102 -17.31 4.27 -3.08
N GLN A 103 -18.18 4.84 -2.25
CA GLN A 103 -18.65 4.22 -1.00
C GLN A 103 -19.13 2.76 -1.18
N PRO A 104 -20.07 2.43 -2.10
CA PRO A 104 -20.52 1.05 -2.26
C PRO A 104 -19.43 0.12 -2.81
N LEU A 105 -18.44 0.66 -3.53
CA LEU A 105 -17.30 -0.10 -4.04
C LEU A 105 -16.31 -0.42 -2.91
N ALA A 106 -16.06 0.55 -2.02
CA ALA A 106 -15.24 0.37 -0.83
C ALA A 106 -15.85 -0.69 0.11
N ASP A 107 -17.15 -0.58 0.42
CA ASP A 107 -17.89 -1.55 1.22
C ASP A 107 -17.80 -2.98 0.63
N THR A 108 -17.83 -3.08 -0.70
CA THR A 108 -17.72 -4.36 -1.42
C THR A 108 -16.32 -4.97 -1.29
N VAL A 109 -15.27 -4.15 -1.34
CA VAL A 109 -13.89 -4.62 -1.17
C VAL A 109 -13.62 -4.99 0.29
N GLU A 110 -14.08 -4.20 1.26
CA GLU A 110 -13.94 -4.49 2.69
C GLU A 110 -14.65 -5.81 3.07
N ALA A 111 -15.82 -6.08 2.47
CA ALA A 111 -16.56 -7.30 2.72
C ALA A 111 -15.85 -8.59 2.24
N MET A 112 -14.80 -8.49 1.42
CA MET A 112 -14.01 -9.63 0.94
C MET A 112 -12.61 -9.63 1.56
N PRO A 113 -12.38 -10.43 2.62
CA PRO A 113 -11.04 -10.63 3.12
C PRO A 113 -10.14 -11.18 2.01
N THR A 114 -8.95 -10.59 1.82
CA THR A 114 -7.98 -11.07 0.83
C THR A 114 -7.66 -12.55 1.03
N ALA A 115 -7.65 -13.02 2.27
CA ALA A 115 -7.45 -14.43 2.62
C ALA A 115 -8.57 -15.38 2.12
N ALA A 116 -9.76 -14.87 1.85
CA ALA A 116 -10.87 -15.64 1.29
C ALA A 116 -10.78 -15.80 -0.23
N LEU A 117 -10.03 -14.93 -0.91
CA LEU A 117 -9.80 -14.96 -2.35
C LEU A 117 -8.68 -15.97 -2.67
N ARG A 118 -9.06 -17.24 -2.80
CA ARG A 118 -8.16 -18.32 -3.28
C ARG A 118 -8.34 -18.54 -4.77
N THR A 119 -7.31 -19.07 -5.44
CA THR A 119 -7.35 -19.39 -6.88
C THR A 119 -7.75 -20.84 -7.16
N ASP A 120 -8.03 -21.63 -6.12
CA ASP A 120 -8.45 -23.03 -6.23
C ASP A 120 -9.96 -23.20 -6.04
N VAL A 121 -10.48 -24.40 -6.31
CA VAL A 121 -11.92 -24.73 -6.20
C VAL A 121 -12.49 -24.44 -4.79
N GLY A 122 -11.64 -24.43 -3.76
CA GLY A 122 -11.99 -24.02 -2.40
C GLY A 122 -12.41 -22.56 -2.27
N VAL A 123 -12.19 -21.71 -3.29
CA VAL A 123 -12.67 -20.32 -3.32
C VAL A 123 -14.17 -20.23 -3.10
N ALA A 124 -14.95 -21.17 -3.62
CA ALA A 124 -16.40 -21.18 -3.43
C ALA A 124 -16.76 -21.39 -1.95
N LEU A 125 -16.02 -22.24 -1.25
CA LEU A 125 -16.23 -22.50 0.18
C LEU A 125 -15.77 -21.31 1.04
N THR A 126 -14.65 -20.67 0.68
CA THR A 126 -14.11 -19.54 1.46
C THR A 126 -14.82 -18.22 1.18
N THR A 127 -15.40 -18.03 0.00
CA THR A 127 -16.18 -16.83 -0.35
C THR A 127 -17.66 -16.94 0.01
N ALA A 128 -18.20 -18.16 0.19
CA ALA A 128 -19.61 -18.38 0.52
C ALA A 128 -20.14 -17.61 1.74
N PRO A 129 -19.39 -17.49 2.87
CA PRO A 129 -19.84 -16.70 4.02
C PRO A 129 -19.98 -15.20 3.72
N PHE A 130 -19.31 -14.69 2.68
CA PHE A 130 -19.26 -13.28 2.33
C PHE A 130 -20.25 -12.91 1.21
N LEU A 131 -20.82 -13.89 0.49
CA LEU A 131 -21.83 -13.69 -0.56
C LEU A 131 -23.03 -12.82 -0.12
N PRO A 132 -23.61 -12.98 1.09
CA PRO A 132 -24.72 -12.12 1.51
C PRO A 132 -24.33 -10.66 1.65
N LYS A 133 -23.13 -10.37 2.20
CA LYS A 133 -22.62 -9.00 2.32
C LYS A 133 -22.28 -8.40 0.95
N LEU A 134 -21.70 -9.20 0.04
CA LEU A 134 -21.43 -8.79 -1.35
C LEU A 134 -22.69 -8.43 -2.14
N LEU A 135 -23.78 -9.20 -1.96
CA LEU A 135 -25.06 -8.89 -2.59
C LEU A 135 -25.71 -7.64 -1.99
N GLN A 136 -25.53 -7.40 -0.69
CA GLN A 136 -26.01 -6.19 -0.03
C GLN A 136 -25.20 -4.95 -0.47
N SER A 137 -23.87 -5.03 -0.48
CA SER A 137 -22.97 -3.93 -0.86
C SER A 137 -23.07 -3.57 -2.35
N SER A 138 -23.42 -4.53 -3.21
CA SER A 138 -23.67 -4.29 -4.64
C SER A 138 -25.06 -3.74 -4.95
N GLY A 139 -25.88 -3.43 -3.92
CA GLY A 139 -27.26 -2.96 -4.11
C GLY A 139 -28.16 -4.00 -4.77
N GLY A 140 -27.88 -5.29 -4.56
CA GLY A 140 -28.62 -6.40 -5.16
C GLY A 140 -28.27 -6.70 -6.63
N ASN A 141 -27.33 -5.97 -7.24
CA ASN A 141 -26.92 -6.20 -8.63
C ASN A 141 -25.43 -6.60 -8.72
N PRO A 142 -25.12 -7.89 -8.93
CA PRO A 142 -23.72 -8.36 -9.01
C PRO A 142 -22.95 -7.76 -10.21
N LEU A 143 -23.62 -7.18 -11.22
CA LEU A 143 -22.96 -6.48 -12.31
C LEU A 143 -22.29 -5.18 -11.86
N ASN A 144 -22.68 -4.61 -10.71
CA ASN A 144 -21.99 -3.46 -10.12
C ASN A 144 -20.54 -3.80 -9.74
N ASN A 145 -20.25 -5.07 -9.44
CA ASN A 145 -18.89 -5.53 -9.16
C ASN A 145 -18.00 -5.52 -10.41
N LEU A 146 -18.58 -5.51 -11.63
CA LEU A 146 -17.79 -5.30 -12.86
C LEU A 146 -17.18 -3.90 -12.93
N GLN A 147 -17.64 -2.94 -12.13
CA GLN A 147 -17.00 -1.63 -12.05
C GLN A 147 -15.61 -1.72 -11.40
N LEU A 148 -15.42 -2.65 -10.45
CA LEU A 148 -14.16 -2.87 -9.75
C LEU A 148 -13.02 -3.28 -10.71
N THR A 149 -13.35 -3.95 -11.82
CA THR A 149 -12.36 -4.41 -12.81
C THR A 149 -12.08 -3.39 -13.90
N LYS A 150 -12.88 -2.31 -14.00
CA LYS A 150 -12.68 -1.25 -14.99
C LYS A 150 -11.57 -0.28 -14.57
N PRO A 151 -10.94 0.42 -15.53
CA PRO A 151 -10.03 1.51 -15.22
C PRO A 151 -10.70 2.59 -14.38
N PHE A 152 -10.01 3.07 -13.34
CA PHE A 152 -10.50 4.07 -12.41
C PHE A 152 -10.91 5.37 -13.10
N GLN A 153 -10.26 5.73 -14.21
CA GLN A 153 -10.64 6.87 -15.04
C GLN A 153 -12.12 6.83 -15.48
N SER A 154 -12.69 5.64 -15.67
CA SER A 154 -14.12 5.50 -16.01
C SER A 154 -15.02 6.06 -14.91
N LEU A 155 -14.61 5.92 -13.65
CA LEU A 155 -15.32 6.46 -12.50
C LEU A 155 -15.09 7.95 -12.36
N LEU A 156 -13.86 8.43 -12.59
CA LEU A 156 -13.55 9.88 -12.59
C LEU A 156 -14.40 10.64 -13.61
N ASN A 157 -14.54 10.09 -14.83
CA ASN A 157 -15.37 10.68 -15.86
C ASN A 157 -16.85 10.74 -15.46
N ARG A 158 -17.35 9.71 -14.76
CA ARG A 158 -18.74 9.68 -14.24
C ARG A 158 -18.95 10.64 -13.09
N ALA A 159 -17.94 10.83 -12.26
CA ALA A 159 -17.95 11.77 -11.15
C ALA A 159 -17.92 13.23 -11.61
N GLY A 160 -17.57 13.50 -12.88
CA GLY A 160 -17.42 14.86 -13.42
C GLY A 160 -16.01 15.44 -13.23
N ILE A 161 -15.03 14.63 -12.81
CA ILE A 161 -13.66 15.09 -12.61
C ILE A 161 -13.05 15.49 -13.95
N GLN A 162 -12.64 16.76 -14.04
CA GLN A 162 -12.07 17.30 -15.27
C GLN A 162 -10.63 16.82 -15.47
N LYS A 163 -10.27 16.40 -16.69
CA LYS A 163 -8.97 15.79 -17.03
C LYS A 163 -7.74 16.67 -16.74
N GLN A 164 -7.90 17.98 -16.63
CA GLN A 164 -6.82 18.92 -16.32
C GLN A 164 -7.01 19.61 -14.96
N SER A 165 -7.94 19.12 -14.14
CA SER A 165 -8.13 19.60 -12.76
C SER A 165 -6.96 19.22 -11.88
N PHE A 166 -6.82 19.94 -10.77
CA PHE A 166 -5.91 19.53 -9.70
C PHE A 166 -6.30 18.13 -9.17
N THR A 167 -7.60 17.88 -8.97
CA THR A 167 -8.12 16.60 -8.48
C THR A 167 -7.72 15.42 -9.37
N GLN A 168 -7.78 15.56 -10.70
CA GLN A 168 -7.32 14.51 -11.62
C GLN A 168 -5.82 14.24 -11.43
N ARG A 169 -4.98 15.29 -11.41
CA ARG A 169 -3.51 15.12 -11.23
C ARG A 169 -3.18 14.45 -9.90
N TRP A 170 -3.88 14.85 -8.84
CA TRP A 170 -3.74 14.24 -7.53
C TRP A 170 -4.11 12.76 -7.54
N LEU A 171 -5.26 12.41 -8.14
CA LEU A 171 -5.70 11.02 -8.26
C LEU A 171 -4.75 10.19 -9.14
N ASP A 172 -4.17 10.78 -10.18
CA ASP A 172 -3.12 10.11 -10.97
C ASP A 172 -1.84 9.85 -10.15
N VAL A 173 -1.46 10.77 -9.25
CA VAL A 173 -0.34 10.54 -8.30
C VAL A 173 -0.67 9.39 -7.36
N LEU A 174 -1.88 9.36 -6.78
CA LEU A 174 -2.30 8.26 -5.90
C LEU A 174 -2.32 6.92 -6.65
N CYS A 175 -2.88 6.88 -7.86
CA CYS A 175 -2.84 5.71 -8.72
C CYS A 175 -1.41 5.25 -9.01
N PHE A 176 -0.50 6.18 -9.33
CA PHE A 176 0.90 5.87 -9.59
C PHE A 176 1.59 5.29 -8.35
N CYS A 177 1.36 5.86 -7.16
CA CYS A 177 1.88 5.34 -5.91
C CYS A 177 1.39 3.92 -5.60
N LEU A 178 0.18 3.57 -6.05
CA LEU A 178 -0.46 2.29 -5.77
C LEU A 178 -0.10 1.18 -6.77
N SER A 179 -0.11 1.49 -8.07
CA SER A 179 0.00 0.50 -9.16
C SER A 179 1.14 0.79 -10.16
N GLY A 180 1.77 1.96 -10.06
CA GLY A 180 2.73 2.45 -11.06
C GLY A 180 2.09 2.95 -12.36
N LEU A 181 0.75 3.05 -12.42
CA LEU A 181 -0.01 3.51 -13.58
C LEU A 181 -0.88 4.72 -13.24
N PRO A 182 -1.22 5.59 -14.20
CA PRO A 182 -2.25 6.62 -14.00
C PRO A 182 -3.65 6.00 -13.84
N ALA A 183 -4.66 6.82 -13.56
CA ALA A 183 -6.05 6.39 -13.36
C ALA A 183 -6.63 5.61 -14.56
N SER A 184 -6.13 5.84 -15.78
CA SER A 184 -6.54 5.11 -16.97
C SER A 184 -6.00 3.67 -17.04
N GLY A 185 -4.98 3.34 -16.24
CA GLY A 185 -4.39 1.99 -16.16
C GLY A 185 -4.60 1.29 -14.82
N THR A 186 -4.96 2.02 -13.77
CA THR A 186 -5.25 1.48 -12.43
C THR A 186 -6.68 0.95 -12.38
N ILE A 187 -6.87 -0.25 -11.83
CA ILE A 187 -8.22 -0.83 -11.68
C ILE A 187 -8.96 -0.17 -10.52
N THR A 188 -10.28 -0.02 -10.67
CA THR A 188 -11.11 0.66 -9.66
C THR A 188 -11.06 -0.05 -8.30
N ALA A 189 -10.88 -1.38 -8.27
CA ALA A 189 -10.76 -2.14 -7.02
C ALA A 189 -9.62 -1.66 -6.11
N GLU A 190 -8.46 -1.33 -6.68
CA GLU A 190 -7.30 -0.85 -5.93
C GLU A 190 -7.60 0.50 -5.27
N MET A 191 -8.24 1.40 -6.02
CA MET A 191 -8.65 2.70 -5.51
C MET A 191 -9.82 2.59 -4.52
N ALA A 192 -10.72 1.62 -4.67
CA ALA A 192 -11.83 1.39 -3.75
C ALA A 192 -11.34 1.01 -2.35
N MET A 193 -10.34 0.12 -2.28
CA MET A 193 -9.66 -0.21 -1.03
C MET A 193 -8.95 1.01 -0.45
N MET A 194 -8.12 1.68 -1.26
CA MET A 194 -7.28 2.78 -0.78
C MET A 194 -8.11 3.98 -0.33
N MET A 195 -9.06 4.44 -1.14
CA MET A 195 -9.85 5.64 -0.83
C MET A 195 -10.79 5.43 0.36
N GLY A 196 -11.33 4.21 0.53
CA GLY A 196 -12.15 3.88 1.70
C GLY A 196 -11.39 4.13 3.00
N GLU A 197 -10.13 3.70 3.07
CA GLU A 197 -9.32 3.91 4.28
C GLU A 197 -8.70 5.30 4.37
N PHE A 198 -8.28 5.86 3.25
CA PHE A 198 -7.46 7.07 3.23
C PHE A 198 -8.28 8.35 3.48
N TYR A 199 -9.57 8.32 3.12
CA TYR A 199 -10.51 9.44 3.30
C TYR A 199 -11.61 9.13 4.32
N GLU A 200 -11.47 8.04 5.08
CA GLU A 200 -12.32 7.73 6.22
C GLU A 200 -12.27 8.88 7.25
N PRO A 201 -13.40 9.22 7.91
CA PRO A 201 -13.37 10.19 9.00
C PRO A 201 -12.38 9.75 10.09
N ASN A 202 -11.41 10.61 10.40
CA ASN A 202 -10.33 10.34 11.33
C ASN A 202 -9.34 9.26 10.86
N ALA A 203 -9.14 9.10 9.56
CA ALA A 203 -8.10 8.23 9.04
C ALA A 203 -6.72 8.63 9.61
N ILE A 204 -6.01 7.64 10.15
CA ILE A 204 -4.66 7.77 10.71
C ILE A 204 -3.74 6.86 9.92
N MET A 205 -2.57 7.40 9.58
CA MET A 205 -1.51 6.63 8.97
C MET A 205 -0.43 6.36 10.01
N ASP A 206 0.26 5.24 9.85
CA ASP A 206 1.21 4.72 10.82
C ASP A 206 2.62 4.79 10.25
N CYS A 207 3.53 5.42 10.99
CA CYS A 207 4.95 5.36 10.72
C CYS A 207 5.61 4.35 11.68
N PRO A 208 5.95 3.13 11.24
CA PRO A 208 6.65 2.18 12.09
C PRO A 208 8.01 2.75 12.49
N ILE A 209 8.34 2.69 13.78
CA ILE A 209 9.64 3.15 14.27
C ILE A 209 10.73 2.26 13.68
N GLY A 210 11.65 2.87 12.93
CA GLY A 210 12.66 2.16 12.13
C GLY A 210 12.28 1.93 10.66
N GLY A 211 11.10 2.40 10.24
CA GLY A 211 10.61 2.34 8.87
C GLY A 211 10.18 0.94 8.42
N ALA A 212 10.00 0.77 7.12
CA ALA A 212 9.61 -0.50 6.51
C ALA A 212 10.61 -1.65 6.82
N LYS A 213 11.88 -1.31 7.10
CA LYS A 213 12.87 -2.28 7.57
C LYS A 213 12.44 -2.95 8.88
N ALA A 214 11.82 -2.21 9.81
CA ALA A 214 11.38 -2.76 11.09
C ALA A 214 10.34 -3.87 10.89
N ILE A 215 9.45 -3.71 9.91
CA ILE A 215 8.48 -4.75 9.51
C ILE A 215 9.21 -6.02 9.06
N VAL A 216 10.20 -5.87 8.16
CA VAL A 216 10.99 -7.01 7.67
C VAL A 216 11.72 -7.70 8.81
N ASP A 217 12.35 -6.94 9.71
CA ASP A 217 13.09 -7.48 10.85
C ASP A 217 12.16 -8.26 11.81
N ALA A 218 10.96 -7.74 12.08
CA ALA A 218 9.95 -8.43 12.90
C ALA A 218 9.49 -9.75 12.26
N LEU A 219 9.25 -9.77 10.95
CA LEU A 219 8.90 -10.99 10.22
C LEU A 219 10.03 -12.03 10.27
N VAL A 220 11.28 -11.61 10.05
CA VAL A 220 12.46 -12.50 10.15
C VAL A 220 12.56 -13.09 11.56
N LYS A 221 12.43 -12.25 12.59
CA LYS A 221 12.44 -12.70 13.99
C LYS A 221 11.33 -13.69 14.27
N GLY A 222 10.11 -13.44 13.78
CA GLY A 222 8.99 -14.38 13.90
C GLY A 222 9.27 -15.73 13.24
N ILE A 223 9.86 -15.74 12.05
CA ILE A 223 10.25 -16.98 11.35
C ILE A 223 11.28 -17.76 12.19
N GLU A 224 12.34 -17.10 12.65
CA GLU A 224 13.44 -17.74 13.39
C GLU A 224 12.99 -18.25 14.77
N LYS A 225 12.14 -17.48 15.47
CA LYS A 225 11.51 -17.87 16.74
C LYS A 225 10.73 -19.18 16.64
N HIS A 226 10.14 -19.48 15.48
CA HIS A 226 9.41 -20.71 15.21
C HIS A 226 10.27 -21.79 14.52
N GLY A 227 11.60 -21.67 14.58
CA GLY A 227 12.56 -22.66 14.05
C GLY A 227 12.81 -22.58 12.54
N GLY A 228 12.24 -21.59 11.86
CA GLY A 228 12.54 -21.29 10.47
C GLY A 228 13.94 -20.71 10.29
N LYS A 229 14.39 -20.61 9.03
CA LYS A 229 15.70 -20.03 8.67
C LYS A 229 15.55 -19.12 7.47
N VAL A 230 16.18 -17.95 7.53
CA VAL A 230 16.21 -16.98 6.42
C VAL A 230 17.59 -16.96 5.79
N PHE A 231 17.67 -17.28 4.50
CA PHE A 231 18.93 -17.30 3.75
C PHE A 231 18.98 -16.13 2.77
N VAL A 232 19.78 -15.12 3.08
CA VAL A 232 20.02 -13.97 2.19
C VAL A 232 21.16 -14.23 1.21
N ASN A 233 21.20 -13.52 0.08
CA ASN A 233 22.23 -13.67 -0.94
C ASN A 233 22.35 -15.09 -1.54
N THR A 234 21.23 -15.84 -1.55
CA THR A 234 21.16 -17.23 -1.99
C THR A 234 20.26 -17.31 -3.23
N PRO A 235 20.76 -16.94 -4.43
CA PRO A 235 19.94 -16.96 -5.62
C PRO A 235 19.57 -18.40 -6.00
N VAL A 236 18.27 -18.65 -6.07
CA VAL A 236 17.70 -19.91 -6.57
C VAL A 236 17.93 -19.99 -8.08
N GLN A 237 18.51 -21.09 -8.55
CA GLN A 237 18.79 -21.34 -9.96
C GLN A 237 17.74 -22.23 -10.61
N GLN A 238 17.17 -23.15 -9.83
CA GLN A 238 16.20 -24.11 -10.35
C GLN A 238 15.25 -24.57 -9.24
N ILE A 239 13.97 -24.68 -9.57
CA ILE A 239 12.98 -25.40 -8.77
C ILE A 239 12.99 -26.86 -9.25
N GLN A 240 13.15 -27.81 -8.33
CA GLN A 240 13.12 -29.23 -8.64
C GLN A 240 11.69 -29.75 -8.62
N VAL A 241 11.27 -30.43 -9.69
CA VAL A 241 9.93 -31.00 -9.83
C VAL A 241 10.04 -32.48 -10.17
N GLN A 242 9.33 -33.34 -9.43
CA GLN A 242 9.22 -34.78 -9.66
C GLN A 242 7.74 -35.16 -9.60
N ASP A 243 7.26 -35.94 -10.57
CA ASP A 243 5.86 -36.37 -10.68
C ASP A 243 4.84 -35.22 -10.52
N GLY A 244 5.16 -34.06 -11.10
CA GLY A 244 4.32 -32.86 -11.03
C GLY A 244 4.34 -32.11 -9.69
N LYS A 245 5.19 -32.49 -8.73
CA LYS A 245 5.31 -31.85 -7.41
C LYS A 245 6.67 -31.18 -7.22
N ALA A 246 6.69 -29.98 -6.65
CA ALA A 246 7.92 -29.32 -6.25
C ALA A 246 8.56 -30.06 -5.06
N THR A 247 9.82 -30.49 -5.19
CA THR A 247 10.54 -31.28 -4.17
C THR A 247 11.73 -30.56 -3.56
N GLY A 248 12.16 -29.44 -4.13
CA GLY A 248 13.30 -28.67 -3.61
C GLY A 248 13.73 -27.53 -4.52
N VAL A 249 14.84 -26.89 -4.16
CA VAL A 249 15.47 -25.84 -4.96
C VAL A 249 16.98 -26.08 -5.03
N ILE A 250 17.56 -25.82 -6.20
CA ILE A 250 19.02 -25.72 -6.38
C ILE A 250 19.36 -24.23 -6.31
N TYR A 251 20.33 -23.89 -5.47
CA TYR A 251 20.81 -22.52 -5.31
C TYR A 251 22.32 -22.43 -5.53
N LYS A 252 22.79 -21.25 -5.95
CA LYS A 252 24.22 -21.02 -6.16
C LYS A 252 24.92 -20.84 -4.81
N SER A 253 25.76 -21.81 -4.42
CA SER A 253 26.64 -21.65 -3.26
C SER A 253 27.74 -20.61 -3.56
N LYS A 254 27.93 -19.61 -2.69
CA LYS A 254 29.08 -18.71 -2.79
C LYS A 254 30.34 -19.51 -2.42
N LYS A 255 31.34 -19.57 -3.32
CA LYS A 255 32.70 -20.00 -2.96
C LYS A 255 33.18 -19.13 -1.80
N LYS A 256 33.58 -19.74 -0.67
CA LYS A 256 34.31 -19.03 0.39
C LYS A 256 35.48 -18.29 -0.25
N ARG A 257 35.52 -16.96 -0.16
CA ARG A 257 36.74 -16.20 -0.45
C ARG A 257 37.79 -16.74 0.53
N LYS A 258 38.85 -17.38 0.02
CA LYS A 258 40.06 -17.61 0.81
C LYS A 258 40.56 -16.24 1.24
N THR A 259 40.41 -15.91 2.52
CA THR A 259 41.26 -14.90 3.14
C THR A 259 42.68 -15.46 3.07
N ASN A 260 43.51 -14.86 2.22
CA ASN A 260 44.94 -15.12 2.25
C ASN A 260 45.48 -14.52 3.54
N ASP A 261 45.63 -15.35 4.57
CA ASP A 261 46.60 -15.09 5.63
C ASP A 261 48.00 -15.26 5.01
N ASN A 262 48.48 -14.20 4.35
CA ASN A 262 49.91 -14.02 4.09
C ASN A 262 50.47 -13.11 5.18
N ASN A 263 50.69 -13.67 6.38
CA ASN A 263 51.80 -13.25 7.22
C ASN A 263 52.74 -14.45 7.31
N ASN A 264 53.49 -14.63 6.23
CA ASN A 264 54.67 -15.47 6.26
C ASN A 264 55.78 -14.65 6.93
N ASN A 265 56.37 -15.24 7.97
CA ASN A 265 57.69 -14.91 8.44
C ASN A 265 58.67 -14.71 7.26
N ASP A 266 59.54 -13.71 7.36
CA ASP A 266 60.99 -13.92 7.25
C ASP A 266 61.79 -12.66 7.66
N ASN A 267 62.31 -12.72 8.88
CA ASN A 267 63.63 -12.32 9.38
C ASN A 267 64.45 -11.23 8.66
N LYS A 268 64.81 -10.19 9.45
CA LYS A 268 66.20 -9.92 9.84
C LYS A 268 66.28 -9.10 11.13
#